data_AF-A0AAV4EKK7-F1
#
_entry.id   AF-A0AAV4EKK7-F1
#
_cell.length_a   1.000
_cell.length_b   1.000
_cell.length_c   1.000
_cell.angle_alpha   90.00
_cell.angle_beta   90.00
_cell.angle_gamma   90.00
#
_symmetry.space_group_name_H-M   'P 1'
#
loop_
_entity.id
_entity.type
_entity.pdbx_description
1 polymer ?
#
loop_
_entity_poly.entity_id
_entity_poly.type
_entity_poly.pdbx_seq_one_letter_code
_entity_poly.pdbx_strand_id
1 'polypeptide(L)'
;MEVIDLGDPATLRRLATADDSSSETQHASSSSSPEPPLSQADGDSLTDETVASLVAETDRYAKQTLKDKELSPKSRFRQWTPVTVNEMWAFLGLIIVMGLILIENLEEY
;
A
#
# COMPACT_ATOMS: atom_id res chain seq x y z
N MET A 1 20.18 46.70 -21.43
CA MET A 1 19.58 47.36 -20.25
C MET A 1 18.76 48.51 -20.79
N GLU A 2 17.46 48.31 -20.92
CA GLU A 2 16.52 49.36 -21.30
C GLU A 2 15.28 49.15 -20.44
N VAL A 3 15.19 49.99 -19.42
CA VAL A 3 14.06 50.08 -18.50
C VAL A 3 13.06 51.02 -19.14
N ILE A 4 11.92 50.51 -19.58
CA ILE A 4 10.79 51.36 -19.96
C ILE A 4 9.85 51.43 -18.77
N ASP A 5 9.91 52.62 -18.17
CA ASP A 5 9.13 53.10 -17.04
C ASP A 5 7.68 53.41 -17.48
N LEU A 6 6.71 53.00 -16.66
CA LEU A 6 5.29 53.23 -16.84
C LEU A 6 4.97 54.70 -16.54
N GLY A 7 4.95 55.55 -17.58
CA GLY A 7 4.71 56.98 -17.41
C GLY A 7 3.79 57.67 -18.42
N ASP A 8 3.19 56.97 -19.40
CA ASP A 8 2.41 57.63 -20.46
C ASP A 8 0.91 57.25 -20.49
N PRO A 9 0.00 58.15 -20.06
CA PRO A 9 -1.44 57.93 -20.12
C PRO A 9 -2.05 58.02 -21.53
N ALA A 10 -1.29 58.33 -22.58
CA ALA A 10 -1.77 58.36 -23.97
C ALA A 10 -1.89 56.97 -24.62
N THR A 11 -1.26 55.94 -24.05
CA THR A 11 -1.34 54.56 -24.54
C THR A 11 -2.64 53.87 -24.08
N LEU A 12 -3.30 54.39 -23.05
CA LEU A 12 -4.51 53.83 -22.44
C LEU A 12 -5.83 54.19 -23.16
N ARG A 13 -5.77 54.84 -24.33
CA ARG A 13 -6.97 55.36 -25.02
C ARG A 13 -7.11 54.98 -26.49
N ARG A 14 -6.24 54.13 -27.03
CA ARG A 14 -6.36 53.58 -28.39
C ARG A 14 -6.59 52.07 -28.30
N LEU A 15 -7.71 51.63 -28.87
CA LEU A 15 -8.21 50.26 -28.96
C LEU A 15 -8.95 49.70 -27.73
N ALA A 16 -9.57 50.57 -26.93
CA ALA A 16 -10.99 50.33 -26.65
C ALA A 16 -11.77 50.61 -27.95
N THR A 17 -12.76 49.78 -28.27
CA THR A 17 -13.70 49.80 -29.43
C THR A 17 -13.33 48.98 -30.68
N ALA A 18 -13.58 47.66 -30.60
CA ALA A 18 -14.18 46.82 -31.65
C ALA A 18 -14.45 45.46 -30.98
N ASP A 19 -15.48 45.38 -30.12
CA ASP A 19 -16.85 44.95 -30.46
C ASP A 19 -16.94 43.49 -30.92
N ASP A 20 -17.78 42.77 -30.17
CA ASP A 20 -18.45 41.50 -30.44
C ASP A 20 -17.64 40.19 -30.60
N SER A 21 -17.44 39.48 -29.50
CA SER A 21 -17.92 38.10 -29.43
C SER A 21 -18.09 37.61 -27.99
N SER A 22 -19.22 36.96 -27.81
CA SER A 22 -19.80 36.50 -26.55
C SER A 22 -18.91 35.51 -25.80
N SER A 23 -18.93 35.68 -24.48
CA SER A 23 -18.77 34.70 -23.41
C SER A 23 -18.48 33.25 -23.81
N GLU A 24 -17.30 32.76 -23.45
CA GLU A 24 -17.19 31.37 -23.00
C GLU A 24 -16.35 31.31 -21.72
N THR A 25 -17.09 31.15 -20.62
CA THR A 25 -16.62 31.05 -19.26
C THR A 25 -15.71 29.84 -19.13
N GLN A 26 -14.49 30.08 -18.66
CA GLN A 26 -13.55 29.07 -18.20
C GLN A 26 -14.21 28.25 -17.09
N HIS A 27 -14.74 27.08 -17.43
CA HIS A 27 -15.05 26.05 -16.46
C HIS A 27 -13.90 25.06 -16.44
N ALA A 28 -13.13 25.16 -15.36
CA ALA A 28 -12.33 24.12 -14.74
C ALA A 28 -11.75 23.07 -15.69
N SER A 29 -10.47 23.24 -16.00
CA SER A 29 -9.58 22.12 -16.32
C SER A 29 -9.76 21.05 -15.26
N SER A 30 -10.61 20.07 -15.54
CA SER A 30 -10.64 18.83 -14.81
C SER A 30 -9.30 18.17 -15.11
N SER A 31 -8.32 18.36 -14.24
CA SER A 31 -7.15 17.51 -14.19
C SER A 31 -7.67 16.13 -13.79
N SER A 32 -8.13 15.35 -14.77
CA SER A 32 -8.17 13.91 -14.63
C SER A 32 -6.71 13.48 -14.54
N SER A 33 -6.16 13.59 -13.33
CA SER A 33 -5.00 12.83 -12.94
C SER A 33 -5.29 11.40 -13.38
N PRO A 34 -4.43 10.76 -14.20
CA PRO A 34 -4.69 9.40 -14.61
C PRO A 34 -4.72 8.57 -13.32
N GLU A 35 -5.92 8.11 -12.96
CA GLU A 35 -6.08 7.09 -11.96
C GLU A 35 -5.20 5.93 -12.44
N PRO A 36 -4.21 5.48 -11.63
CA PRO A 36 -3.34 4.38 -12.04
C PRO A 36 -4.24 3.20 -12.42
N PRO A 37 -3.95 2.48 -13.51
CA PRO A 37 -4.77 1.34 -13.88
C PRO A 37 -4.83 0.40 -12.68
N LEU A 38 -6.05 -0.03 -12.33
CA LEU A 38 -6.36 -1.01 -11.27
C LEU A 38 -5.59 -2.35 -11.41
N SER A 39 -4.72 -2.49 -12.41
CA SER A 39 -3.84 -3.62 -12.65
C SER A 39 -2.53 -3.59 -11.87
N GLN A 40 -2.17 -2.48 -11.21
CA GLN A 40 -0.91 -2.38 -10.48
C GLN A 40 -1.14 -2.38 -8.96
N ALA A 41 -1.90 -3.36 -8.49
CA ALA A 41 -1.62 -3.90 -7.18
C ALA A 41 -0.38 -4.79 -7.34
N ASP A 42 0.82 -4.20 -7.23
CA ASP A 42 2.06 -4.94 -6.97
C ASP A 42 2.01 -5.49 -5.51
N GLY A 43 0.87 -6.04 -5.12
CA GLY A 43 0.72 -6.82 -3.90
C GLY A 43 1.26 -8.19 -4.21
N ASP A 44 2.58 -8.33 -4.07
CA ASP A 44 3.30 -9.59 -4.22
C ASP A 44 2.50 -10.70 -3.53
N SER A 45 1.92 -11.56 -4.36
CA SER A 45 1.03 -12.62 -3.88
C SER A 45 1.86 -13.64 -3.11
N LEU A 46 1.22 -14.45 -2.25
CA LEU A 46 1.91 -15.57 -1.62
C LEU A 46 2.33 -16.56 -2.71
N THR A 47 3.61 -16.51 -3.09
CA THR A 47 4.26 -17.41 -4.06
C THR A 47 5.05 -18.48 -3.31
N ASP A 48 5.44 -19.54 -4.01
CA ASP A 48 6.24 -20.60 -3.41
C ASP A 48 7.58 -20.09 -2.87
N GLU A 49 8.17 -19.08 -3.51
CA GLU A 49 9.43 -18.46 -3.05
C GLU A 49 9.24 -17.70 -1.74
N THR A 50 8.17 -16.91 -1.61
CA THR A 50 7.91 -16.16 -0.38
C THR A 50 7.57 -17.11 0.77
N VAL A 51 6.82 -18.18 0.52
CA VAL A 51 6.55 -19.22 1.53
C VAL A 51 7.83 -19.99 1.92
N ALA A 52 8.70 -20.31 0.96
CA ALA A 52 9.98 -20.94 1.27
C ALA A 52 10.88 -20.04 2.13
N SER A 53 10.88 -18.73 1.87
CA SER A 53 11.59 -17.74 2.69
C SER A 53 11.03 -17.68 4.12
N LEU A 54 9.71 -17.70 4.28
CA LEU A 54 9.06 -17.75 5.60
C LEU A 54 9.45 -18.99 6.40
N VAL A 55 9.51 -20.16 5.74
CA VAL A 55 9.98 -21.40 6.38
C VAL A 55 11.42 -21.25 6.86
N ALA A 56 12.32 -20.80 5.99
CA ALA A 56 13.73 -20.63 6.31
C ALA A 56 13.93 -19.66 7.49
N GLU A 57 13.19 -18.55 7.50
CA GLU A 57 13.25 -17.55 8.57
C GLU A 57 12.70 -18.12 9.89
N THR A 58 11.58 -18.83 9.84
CA THR A 58 10.96 -19.44 11.03
C THR A 58 11.91 -20.44 11.69
N ASP A 59 12.54 -21.30 10.89
CA ASP A 59 13.51 -22.27 11.38
C ASP A 59 14.78 -21.61 11.92
N ARG A 60 15.26 -20.56 11.26
CA ARG A 60 16.39 -19.75 11.74
C ARG A 60 16.08 -19.14 13.09
N TYR A 61 14.92 -18.50 13.21
CA TYR A 61 14.48 -17.85 14.45
C TYR A 61 14.31 -18.87 15.58
N ALA A 62 13.72 -20.04 15.30
CA ALA A 62 13.57 -21.09 16.29
C ALA A 62 14.94 -21.58 16.81
N LYS A 63 15.91 -21.82 15.91
CA LYS A 63 17.28 -22.19 16.30
C LYS A 63 17.93 -21.13 17.18
N GLN A 64 17.83 -19.86 16.82
CA GLN A 64 18.38 -18.75 17.61
C GLN A 64 17.73 -18.67 18.99
N THR A 65 16.40 -18.81 19.05
CA THR A 65 15.63 -18.74 20.30
C THR A 65 15.91 -19.92 21.23
N LEU A 66 16.20 -21.10 20.68
CA LEU A 66 16.42 -22.32 21.47
C LEU A 66 17.88 -22.49 21.91
N LYS A 67 18.83 -21.88 21.21
CA LYS A 67 20.27 -22.07 21.44
C LYS A 67 20.68 -21.79 22.89
N ASP A 68 20.19 -20.70 23.47
CA ASP A 68 20.64 -20.21 24.79
C ASP A 68 19.56 -20.38 25.88
N LYS A 69 18.54 -21.19 25.62
CA LYS A 69 17.35 -21.30 26.49
C LYS A 69 17.36 -22.58 27.32
N GLU A 70 17.33 -22.44 28.64
CA GLU A 70 17.11 -23.59 29.52
C GLU A 70 15.64 -24.01 29.50
N LEU A 71 15.37 -25.14 28.84
CA LEU A 71 14.02 -25.68 28.68
C LEU A 71 13.65 -26.62 29.83
N SER A 72 12.52 -26.36 30.47
CA SER A 72 11.93 -27.29 31.44
C SER A 72 11.71 -28.68 30.82
N PRO A 73 11.75 -29.77 31.60
CA PRO A 73 11.63 -31.12 31.07
C PRO A 73 10.34 -31.39 30.27
N LYS A 74 9.26 -30.67 30.59
CA LYS A 74 7.94 -30.78 29.93
C LYS A 74 7.73 -29.74 28.82
N SER A 75 8.75 -28.96 28.48
CA SER A 75 8.64 -27.91 27.47
C SER A 75 8.48 -28.50 26.08
N ARG A 76 7.43 -28.08 25.36
CA ARG A 76 7.19 -28.47 23.95
C ARG A 76 8.33 -28.05 23.03
N PHE A 77 9.08 -27.02 23.41
CA PHE A 77 10.25 -26.55 22.67
C PHE A 77 11.36 -27.60 22.54
N ARG A 78 11.41 -28.60 23.43
CA ARG A 78 12.35 -29.74 23.30
C ARG A 78 12.05 -30.65 22.12
N GLN A 79 10.81 -30.63 21.63
CA GLN A 79 10.33 -31.40 20.49
C GLN A 79 10.19 -30.52 19.24
N TRP A 80 10.74 -29.30 19.26
CA TRP A 80 10.74 -28.44 18.09
C TRP A 80 11.46 -29.14 16.94
N THR A 81 10.84 -29.13 15.77
CA THR A 81 11.39 -29.65 14.52
C THR A 81 11.31 -28.57 13.44
N PRO A 82 12.20 -28.60 12.44
CA PRO A 82 12.15 -27.67 11.32
C PRO A 82 10.80 -27.75 10.59
N VAL A 83 10.26 -26.59 10.22
CA VAL A 83 8.99 -26.44 9.53
C VAL A 83 9.15 -26.80 8.06
N THR A 84 8.15 -27.45 7.48
CA THR A 84 8.10 -27.73 6.04
C THR A 84 7.25 -26.70 5.29
N VAL A 85 7.48 -26.57 3.97
CA VAL A 85 6.68 -25.70 3.10
C VAL A 85 5.19 -26.07 3.14
N ASN A 86 4.88 -27.37 3.17
CA ASN A 86 3.50 -27.85 3.25
C ASN A 86 2.82 -27.45 4.57
N GLU A 87 3.54 -27.55 5.70
CA GLU A 87 3.03 -27.11 7.00
C GLU A 87 2.82 -25.61 7.05
N MET A 88 3.71 -24.83 6.42
CA MET A 88 3.55 -23.37 6.34
C MET A 88 2.33 -22.99 5.50
N TRP A 89 2.08 -23.66 4.37
CA TRP A 89 0.85 -23.46 3.60
C TRP A 89 -0.41 -23.85 4.40
N ALA A 90 -0.38 -24.96 5.12
CA ALA A 90 -1.49 -25.37 5.98
C ALA A 90 -1.74 -24.35 7.11
N PHE A 91 -0.67 -23.81 7.71
CA PHE A 91 -0.75 -22.76 8.72
C PHE A 91 -1.36 -21.48 8.15
N LEU A 92 -0.88 -20.98 7.01
CA LEU A 92 -1.42 -19.80 6.34
C LEU A 92 -2.90 -20.00 5.94
N GLY A 93 -3.25 -21.17 5.42
CA GLY A 93 -4.63 -21.54 5.11
C GLY A 93 -5.53 -21.48 6.35
N LEU A 94 -5.06 -22.00 7.49
CA LEU A 94 -5.80 -21.92 8.75
C LEU A 94 -5.99 -20.47 9.20
N ILE A 95 -4.96 -19.62 9.11
CA ILE A 95 -5.05 -18.19 9.48
C ILE A 95 -6.06 -17.46 8.60
N ILE A 96 -6.07 -17.72 7.29
CA ILE A 96 -7.04 -17.14 6.36
C ILE A 96 -8.45 -17.59 6.76
N VAL A 97 -8.67 -18.88 7.00
CA VAL A 97 -9.98 -19.39 7.46
C VAL A 97 -10.40 -18.75 8.77
N MET A 98 -9.49 -18.56 9.72
CA MET A 98 -9.77 -17.86 10.98
C MET A 98 -10.21 -16.41 10.77
N GLY A 99 -9.58 -15.70 9.82
CA GLY A 99 -9.96 -14.33 9.46
C GLY A 99 -11.29 -14.24 8.70
N LEU A 100 -11.72 -15.33 8.06
CA LEU A 100 -13.00 -15.40 7.34
C LEU A 100 -14.19 -15.73 8.24
N ILE A 101 -13.96 -16.37 9.39
CA ILE A 101 -15.02 -16.61 10.38
C ILE A 101 -15.26 -15.31 11.15
N LEU A 102 -16.13 -14.47 10.62
CA LEU A 102 -16.71 -13.35 11.35
C LEU A 102 -17.68 -13.92 12.39
N ILE A 103 -17.24 -13.99 13.65
CA ILE A 103 -18.17 -14.27 14.76
C ILE A 103 -19.01 -13.00 14.93
N GLU A 104 -20.23 -13.01 14.41
CA GLU A 104 -21.21 -11.97 14.69
C GLU A 104 -21.47 -11.93 16.21
N ASN A 105 -21.58 -10.70 16.73
CA ASN A 105 -21.46 -10.35 18.15
C ASN A 105 -22.06 -11.37 19.14
N LEU A 106 -21.24 -11.72 20.13
CA LEU A 106 -21.59 -12.48 21.33
C LEU A 106 -22.48 -11.67 22.31
N GLU A 107 -23.36 -10.81 21.80
CA GLU A 107 -24.30 -10.01 22.61
C GLU A 107 -25.66 -10.70 22.81
N GLU A 108 -25.89 -11.86 22.17
CA GLU A 108 -27.18 -12.57 22.23
C GLU A 108 -27.17 -13.86 23.09
N TYR A 109 -26.16 -14.04 23.96
CA TYR A 109 -26.06 -15.18 24.90
C TYR A 109 -26.14 -14.78 26.37
#